data_AF-A0A7R9JBA5-F1
#
_entry.id   AF-A0A7R9JBA5-F1
#
_cell.length_a   1.000
_cell.length_b   1.000
_cell.length_c   1.000
_cell.angle_alpha   90.00
_cell.angle_beta   90.00
_cell.angle_gamma   90.00
#
_symmetry.space_group_name_H-M   'P 1'
#
loop_
_entity.id
_entity.type
_entity.pdbx_description
1 polymer ?
#
loop_
_entity_poly.entity_id
_entity_poly.type
_entity_poly.pdbx_seq_one_letter_code
_entity_poly.pdbx_strand_id
1 'polypeptide(L)'
;MGYKNKRNLISIEVLVLARKILTCDAILADCSYEGEPFDCCSVFEKVYGHYGPLFTFNSLISHSTNITGKLKFDLKTNSYKSPPALKYQINPNKMELGLKFRLKQQAFVSVTHPMAVWERTKARNLFTKYNYELYVNDVVEVQSSEEIPNIPVERRDCVFQGELPLLYHGLYHPTVCVEEMERAKEMEICGCTVYNYPPDGNGLLVNVA
;
A
#
# COMPACT_ATOMS: atom_id res chain seq x y z
N MET A 1 -28.22 28.64 -17.18
CA MET A 1 -28.25 27.36 -16.45
C MET A 1 -27.26 26.44 -17.15
N GLY A 2 -26.03 26.23 -16.67
CA GLY A 2 -25.65 25.40 -15.50
C GLY A 2 -25.21 24.04 -16.06
N TYR A 3 -23.97 23.55 -16.00
CA TYR A 3 -23.00 23.49 -14.91
C TYR A 3 -21.56 23.56 -15.45
N LYS A 4 -20.73 24.50 -14.96
CA LYS A 4 -19.27 24.40 -15.08
C LYS A 4 -18.78 23.44 -13.99
N ASN A 5 -18.45 22.21 -14.38
CA ASN A 5 -17.86 21.21 -13.49
C ASN A 5 -16.41 21.64 -13.17
N LYS A 6 -16.22 22.52 -12.19
CA LYS A 6 -14.89 22.82 -11.62
C LYS A 6 -14.45 21.64 -10.76
N ARG A 7 -14.00 20.56 -11.39
CA ARG A 7 -13.13 19.61 -10.71
C ARG A 7 -11.80 20.32 -10.51
N ASN A 8 -11.39 20.50 -9.27
CA ASN A 8 -10.03 20.93 -8.93
C ASN A 8 -9.09 19.81 -9.37
N LEU A 9 -8.61 19.87 -10.62
CA LEU A 9 -7.50 19.06 -11.09
C LEU A 9 -6.27 19.52 -10.31
N ILE A 10 -5.81 18.70 -9.39
CA ILE A 10 -4.49 18.85 -8.78
C ILE A 10 -3.48 18.64 -9.92
N SER A 11 -2.62 19.61 -10.20
CA SER A 11 -1.62 19.46 -11.26
C SER A 11 -0.65 18.33 -10.91
N ILE A 12 -0.16 17.61 -11.92
CA ILE A 12 0.85 16.54 -11.77
C ILE A 12 2.06 17.05 -10.97
N GLU A 13 2.45 18.31 -11.19
CA GLU A 13 3.53 18.99 -10.46
C GLU A 13 3.31 19.00 -8.94
N VAL A 14 2.07 19.23 -8.48
CA VAL A 14 1.73 19.23 -7.04
C VAL A 14 1.85 17.82 -6.45
N LEU A 15 1.43 16.79 -7.20
CA LEU A 15 1.54 15.39 -6.77
C LEU A 15 3.00 14.92 -6.76
N VAL A 16 3.80 15.35 -7.75
CA VAL A 16 5.25 15.11 -7.80
C VAL A 16 5.99 15.83 -6.67
N LEU A 17 5.57 17.04 -6.30
CA LEU A 17 6.11 17.75 -5.14
C LEU A 17 5.71 17.04 -3.84
N ALA A 18 4.47 16.59 -3.69
CA ALA A 18 4.03 15.80 -2.54
C ALA A 18 4.84 14.50 -2.37
N ARG A 19 5.25 13.84 -3.47
CA ARG A 19 6.18 12.70 -3.42
C ARG A 19 7.52 13.04 -2.75
N LYS A 20 8.05 14.25 -2.97
CA LYS A 20 9.34 14.69 -2.40
C LYS A 20 9.23 15.19 -0.96
N ILE A 21 8.09 15.76 -0.57
CA ILE A 21 7.96 16.49 0.70
C ILE A 21 7.68 15.56 1.89
N LEU A 22 7.02 14.43 1.69
CA LEU A 22 6.66 13.51 2.76
C LEU A 22 7.74 12.44 2.95
N THR A 23 8.55 12.60 3.99
CA THR A 23 9.58 11.63 4.40
C THR A 23 9.10 10.80 5.59
N CYS A 24 9.70 9.63 5.79
CA CYS A 24 9.31 8.72 6.88
C CYS A 24 9.50 9.36 8.25
N ASP A 25 10.64 9.99 8.50
CA ASP A 25 11.03 10.66 9.75
C ASP A 25 10.16 11.88 10.08
N ALA A 26 9.47 12.44 9.07
CA ALA A 26 8.49 13.49 9.27
C ALA A 26 7.16 12.95 9.80
N ILE A 27 6.82 11.69 9.54
CA ILE A 27 5.48 11.15 9.79
C ILE A 27 5.48 10.08 10.88
N LEU A 28 6.45 9.17 10.88
CA LEU A 28 6.51 8.03 11.77
C LEU A 28 7.50 8.29 12.91
N ALA A 29 7.10 7.95 14.12
CA ALA A 29 7.92 8.02 15.32
C ALA A 29 7.54 6.90 16.31
N ASP A 30 8.35 6.71 17.36
CA ASP A 30 8.05 5.80 18.47
C ASP A 30 7.67 4.37 18.02
N CYS A 31 8.48 3.80 17.12
CA CYS A 31 8.24 2.46 16.59
C CYS A 31 8.82 1.37 17.50
N SER A 32 8.02 0.35 17.79
CA SER A 32 8.47 -0.84 18.50
C SER A 32 7.73 -2.09 18.02
N TYR A 33 8.42 -3.23 18.03
CA TYR A 33 7.84 -4.55 17.73
C TYR A 33 8.02 -5.46 18.94
N GLU A 34 6.94 -6.03 19.46
CA GLU A 34 6.94 -6.83 20.71
C GLU A 34 7.61 -6.12 21.91
N GLY A 35 7.53 -4.78 21.95
CA GLY A 35 8.16 -3.95 22.98
C GLY A 35 9.61 -3.54 22.68
N GLU A 36 10.26 -4.14 21.69
CA GLU A 36 11.63 -3.79 21.28
C GLU A 36 11.62 -2.57 20.34
N PRO A 37 12.26 -1.45 20.71
CA PRO A 37 12.27 -0.24 19.89
C PRO A 37 13.12 -0.45 18.63
N PHE A 38 12.69 0.14 17.51
CA PHE A 38 13.44 0.13 16.26
C PHE A 38 13.34 1.47 15.52
N ASP A 39 14.28 1.74 14.61
CA ASP A 39 14.18 2.88 13.72
C ASP A 39 13.05 2.66 12.70
N CYS A 40 11.97 3.45 12.81
CA CYS A 40 10.80 3.40 11.94
C CYS A 40 11.21 3.31 10.45
N CYS A 41 12.17 4.13 10.03
CA CYS A 41 12.51 4.31 8.62
C CYS A 41 13.45 3.24 8.08
N SER A 42 14.07 2.46 8.95
CA SER A 42 14.75 1.23 8.57
C SER A 42 13.79 0.09 8.23
N VAL A 43 12.53 0.16 8.68
CA VAL A 43 11.56 -0.94 8.62
C VAL A 43 10.36 -0.62 7.74
N PHE A 44 9.81 0.59 7.86
CA PHE A 44 8.69 1.03 7.03
C PHE A 44 9.18 1.48 5.67
N GLU A 45 8.70 0.84 4.62
CA GLU A 45 9.06 1.16 3.25
C GLU A 45 8.10 2.16 2.66
N LYS A 46 8.67 3.24 2.11
CA LYS A 46 7.91 4.22 1.36
C LYS A 46 7.51 3.63 0.01
N VAL A 47 6.21 3.54 -0.22
CA VAL A 47 5.62 3.16 -1.50
C VAL A 47 4.77 4.31 -2.02
N TYR A 48 4.57 4.34 -3.34
CA TYR A 48 3.76 5.38 -3.96
C TYR A 48 2.38 4.86 -4.30
N GLY A 49 1.39 5.59 -3.83
CA GLY A 49 0.01 5.37 -4.18
C GLY A 49 -0.62 6.54 -4.94
N HIS A 50 -1.78 6.31 -5.56
CA HIS A 50 -2.71 7.29 -6.09
C HIS A 50 -2.99 8.46 -5.14
N TYR A 51 -2.95 8.26 -3.81
CA TYR A 51 -3.20 9.31 -2.82
C TYR A 51 -1.94 10.03 -2.30
N GLY A 52 -0.76 9.62 -2.78
CA GLY A 52 0.52 10.12 -2.30
C GLY A 52 1.38 9.01 -1.68
N PRO A 53 2.44 9.38 -0.94
CA PRO A 53 3.32 8.39 -0.35
C PRO A 53 2.67 7.68 0.83
N LEU A 54 2.89 6.37 0.88
CA LEU A 54 2.42 5.48 1.93
C LEU A 54 3.64 4.79 2.54
N PHE A 55 3.52 4.39 3.80
CA PHE A 55 4.58 3.70 4.53
C PHE A 55 4.08 2.32 4.90
N THR A 56 4.70 1.30 4.33
CA THR A 56 4.27 -0.09 4.46
C THR A 56 5.18 -0.85 5.41
N PHE A 57 4.58 -1.64 6.28
CA PHE A 57 5.28 -2.56 7.16
C PHE A 57 5.02 -3.98 6.67
N ASN A 58 6.09 -4.75 6.46
CA ASN A 58 6.01 -6.18 6.13
C ASN A 58 5.16 -6.51 4.88
N SER A 59 5.37 -5.76 3.80
CA SER A 59 4.73 -6.01 2.50
C SER A 59 5.68 -6.76 1.57
N LEU A 60 5.17 -7.72 0.80
CA LEU A 60 5.93 -8.44 -0.23
C LEU A 60 5.96 -7.72 -1.58
N ILE A 61 5.06 -6.77 -1.80
CA ILE A 61 4.94 -6.02 -3.05
C ILE A 61 5.60 -4.62 -2.96
N SER A 62 6.30 -4.34 -1.86
CA SER A 62 7.06 -3.10 -1.74
C SER A 62 8.39 -3.21 -2.49
N HIS A 63 8.94 -2.07 -2.88
CA HIS A 63 10.09 -2.01 -3.79
C HIS A 63 11.34 -2.75 -3.29
N SER A 64 11.52 -2.89 -1.97
CA SER A 64 12.71 -3.56 -1.42
C SER A 64 12.52 -5.08 -1.26
N THR A 65 11.29 -5.52 -0.97
CA THR A 65 10.98 -6.94 -0.73
C THR A 65 10.79 -7.75 -2.00
N ASN A 66 10.43 -7.13 -3.13
CA ASN A 66 10.41 -7.79 -4.44
C ASN A 66 11.78 -8.39 -4.85
N ILE A 67 12.88 -7.93 -4.26
CA ILE A 67 14.24 -8.42 -4.59
C ILE A 67 14.61 -9.67 -3.79
N THR A 68 14.05 -9.87 -2.60
CA THR A 68 14.41 -10.99 -1.71
C THR A 68 13.26 -11.97 -1.45
N GLY A 69 12.02 -11.60 -1.76
CA GLY A 69 10.82 -12.39 -1.52
C GLY A 69 10.56 -12.70 -0.03
N LYS A 70 11.33 -12.10 0.88
CA LYS A 70 11.33 -12.45 2.30
C LYS A 70 10.81 -11.27 3.12
N LEU A 71 9.81 -11.57 3.95
CA LEU A 71 9.32 -10.64 4.95
C LEU A 71 10.41 -10.35 5.99
N LYS A 72 10.56 -9.07 6.33
CA LYS A 72 11.55 -8.60 7.31
C LYS A 72 11.21 -9.07 8.73
N PHE A 73 9.92 -9.22 9.01
CA PHE A 73 9.41 -9.73 10.27
C PHE A 73 8.61 -11.00 10.02
N ASP A 74 8.98 -12.05 10.74
CA ASP A 74 8.14 -13.24 10.88
C ASP A 74 7.09 -12.94 11.95
N LEU A 75 5.90 -12.53 11.49
CA LEU A 75 4.84 -12.08 12.38
C LEU A 75 4.26 -13.26 13.13
N LYS A 76 4.60 -13.37 14.41
CA LYS A 76 4.02 -14.39 15.28
C LYS A 76 2.59 -14.02 15.63
N THR A 77 1.69 -15.01 15.58
CA THR A 77 0.34 -14.89 16.11
C THR A 77 0.43 -14.74 17.63
N ASN A 78 0.36 -13.52 18.14
CA ASN A 78 0.23 -13.29 19.58
C ASN A 78 -1.24 -13.11 19.94
N SER A 79 -1.76 -14.03 20.74
CA SER A 79 -2.96 -13.84 21.55
C SER A 79 -2.74 -12.62 22.46
N TYR A 80 -3.44 -11.51 22.21
CA TYR A 80 -3.60 -10.33 23.09
C TYR A 80 -2.54 -10.20 24.22
N LYS A 81 -1.29 -9.90 23.87
CA LYS A 81 -0.22 -9.62 24.85
C LYS A 81 0.05 -8.12 24.88
N SER A 82 0.20 -7.59 26.08
CA SER A 82 0.89 -6.33 26.32
C SER A 82 2.39 -6.65 26.45
N PRO A 83 3.29 -6.00 25.71
CA PRO A 83 3.07 -4.86 24.81
C PRO A 83 2.48 -5.25 23.43
N PRO A 84 1.82 -4.30 22.72
CA PRO A 84 1.32 -4.54 21.36
C PRO A 84 2.40 -5.09 20.42
N ALA A 85 2.01 -6.01 19.53
CA ALA A 85 2.95 -6.64 18.61
C ALA A 85 3.65 -5.61 17.71
N LEU A 86 2.91 -4.61 17.21
CA LEU A 86 3.46 -3.46 16.49
C LEU A 86 2.88 -2.18 17.10
N LYS A 87 3.75 -1.24 17.46
CA LYS A 87 3.39 0.11 17.91
C LYS A 87 4.18 1.12 17.08
N TYR A 88 3.52 2.21 16.70
CA TYR A 88 4.12 3.38 16.07
C TYR A 88 3.20 4.58 16.28
N GLN A 89 3.78 5.78 16.21
CA GLN A 89 3.08 7.05 16.27
C GLN A 89 3.09 7.73 14.89
N ILE A 90 1.96 8.30 14.51
CA ILE A 90 1.83 9.15 13.32
C ILE A 90 1.83 10.61 13.77
N ASN A 91 2.70 11.44 13.20
CA ASN A 91 2.76 12.88 13.42
C ASN A 91 2.25 13.67 12.20
N PRO A 92 0.94 13.86 12.07
CA PRO A 92 0.33 14.59 10.96
C PRO A 92 0.65 16.10 10.92
N ASN A 93 1.13 16.71 12.01
CA ASN A 93 1.39 18.16 12.06
C ASN A 93 2.62 18.61 11.26
N LYS A 94 3.54 17.69 10.90
CA LYS A 94 4.62 18.00 9.96
C LYS A 94 4.17 17.97 8.49
N MET A 95 2.89 17.69 8.21
CA MET A 95 2.26 17.74 6.89
C MET A 95 1.72 19.15 6.55
N GLU A 96 2.37 20.22 7.01
CA GLU A 96 2.12 21.56 6.47
C GLU A 96 2.78 21.70 5.10
N LEU A 97 2.19 21.04 4.08
CA LEU A 97 2.39 21.49 2.71
C LEU A 97 1.82 22.90 2.63
N GLY A 98 2.66 23.91 2.36
CA GLY A 98 2.28 25.32 2.15
C GLY A 98 1.34 25.57 0.95
N LEU A 99 0.63 24.54 0.50
CA LEU A 99 -0.41 24.61 -0.51
C LEU A 99 -1.74 24.87 0.19
N LYS A 100 -2.44 25.94 -0.21
CA LYS A 100 -3.78 26.34 0.30
C LYS A 100 -4.91 25.36 -0.07
N PHE A 101 -4.65 24.06 -0.12
CA PHE A 101 -5.68 23.05 -0.15
C PHE A 101 -5.98 22.66 1.29
N ARG A 102 -7.22 22.89 1.76
CA ARG A 102 -7.71 22.30 3.00
C ARG A 102 -7.87 20.79 2.80
N LEU A 103 -6.75 20.06 2.75
CA LEU A 103 -6.77 18.62 2.89
C LEU A 103 -7.27 18.36 4.31
N LYS A 104 -8.31 17.54 4.46
CA LYS A 104 -8.66 16.99 5.78
C LYS A 104 -7.42 16.20 6.20
N GLN A 105 -6.66 16.72 7.15
CA GLN A 105 -5.41 16.12 7.63
C GLN A 105 -5.77 14.87 8.46
N GLN A 106 -6.08 13.78 7.78
CA GLN A 106 -6.42 12.51 8.38
C GLN A 106 -5.45 11.48 7.80
N ALA A 107 -4.69 10.84 8.68
CA ALA A 107 -3.98 9.63 8.30
C ALA A 107 -4.98 8.48 8.26
N PHE A 108 -4.74 7.52 7.38
CA PHE A 108 -5.45 6.26 7.40
C PHE A 108 -4.46 5.12 7.60
N VAL A 109 -4.91 4.08 8.29
CA VAL A 109 -4.18 2.83 8.51
C VAL A 109 -4.97 1.72 7.86
N SER A 110 -4.30 0.79 7.17
CA SER A 110 -4.92 -0.37 6.56
C SER A 110 -4.11 -1.61 6.90
N VAL A 111 -4.77 -2.68 7.32
CA VAL A 111 -4.16 -4.00 7.55
C VAL A 111 -4.61 -4.91 6.42
N THR A 112 -3.65 -5.45 5.68
CA THR A 112 -3.88 -6.19 4.45
C THR A 112 -2.96 -7.40 4.36
N HIS A 113 -3.31 -8.36 3.50
CA HIS A 113 -2.40 -9.44 3.15
C HIS A 113 -1.06 -8.88 2.63
N PRO A 114 0.11 -9.47 2.94
CA PRO A 114 1.41 -8.95 2.54
C PRO A 114 1.59 -8.75 1.03
N MET A 115 0.87 -9.56 0.22
CA MET A 115 0.88 -9.51 -1.25
C MET A 115 -0.18 -8.60 -1.85
N ALA A 116 -1.01 -7.94 -1.04
CA ALA A 116 -2.10 -7.10 -1.53
C ALA A 116 -1.63 -5.68 -1.85
N VAL A 117 -2.02 -5.15 -3.01
CA VAL A 117 -1.94 -3.72 -3.31
C VAL A 117 -2.74 -2.93 -2.26
N TRP A 118 -2.02 -2.15 -1.46
CA TRP A 118 -2.49 -1.38 -0.30
C TRP A 118 -3.63 -0.40 -0.62
N GLU A 119 -3.70 0.08 -1.86
CA GLU A 119 -4.65 1.11 -2.29
C GLU A 119 -6.01 0.61 -2.74
N ARG A 120 -6.10 -0.68 -3.01
CA ARG A 120 -7.31 -1.33 -3.52
C ARG A 120 -8.16 -1.94 -2.39
N THR A 121 -7.72 -1.79 -1.15
CA THR A 121 -8.41 -2.30 0.04
C THR A 121 -9.23 -1.22 0.77
N LYS A 122 -9.61 -0.12 0.10
CA LYS A 122 -10.23 1.10 0.68
C LYS A 122 -11.39 0.85 1.66
N ALA A 123 -12.14 -0.24 1.49
CA ALA A 123 -13.19 -0.66 2.42
C ALA A 123 -12.68 -0.96 3.85
N ARG A 124 -11.37 -1.08 4.06
CA ARG A 124 -10.70 -1.44 5.33
C ARG A 124 -9.84 -0.32 5.92
N ASN A 125 -9.91 0.89 5.37
CA ASN A 125 -9.12 2.02 5.86
C ASN A 125 -9.69 2.54 7.19
N LEU A 126 -8.86 2.53 8.23
CA LEU A 126 -9.16 3.12 9.53
C LEU A 126 -8.63 4.55 9.56
N PHE A 127 -9.52 5.53 9.68
CA PHE A 127 -9.14 6.94 9.74
C PHE A 127 -8.78 7.32 11.17
N THR A 128 -7.59 7.88 11.36
CA THR A 128 -7.14 8.35 12.67
C THR A 128 -7.50 9.83 12.84
N LYS A 129 -7.78 10.21 14.09
CA LYS A 129 -7.90 11.62 14.51
C LYS A 129 -6.64 12.00 15.29
N TYR A 130 -6.33 13.29 15.30
CA TYR A 130 -5.28 13.84 16.14
C TYR A 130 -5.47 13.49 17.61
N ASN A 131 -4.40 13.06 18.28
CA ASN A 131 -4.36 12.74 19.72
C ASN A 131 -5.28 11.57 20.15
N TYR A 132 -5.39 10.54 19.31
CA TYR A 132 -6.06 9.28 19.66
C TYR A 132 -5.12 8.10 19.49
N GLU A 133 -5.27 7.11 20.36
CA GLU A 133 -4.68 5.78 20.19
C GLU A 133 -5.68 4.87 19.48
N LEU A 134 -5.23 4.20 18.42
CA LEU A 134 -6.02 3.22 17.68
C LEU A 134 -5.43 1.83 17.94
N TYR A 135 -6.24 0.96 18.55
CA TYR A 135 -5.90 -0.44 18.76
C TYR A 135 -6.60 -1.28 17.70
N VAL A 136 -5.83 -2.04 16.91
CA VAL A 136 -6.34 -3.00 15.93
C VAL A 136 -6.11 -4.39 16.49
N ASN A 137 -7.18 -5.02 16.96
CA ASN A 137 -7.18 -6.37 17.52
C ASN A 137 -7.84 -7.34 16.54
N ASP A 138 -7.70 -8.65 16.81
CA ASP A 138 -8.44 -9.72 16.14
C ASP A 138 -8.27 -9.76 14.61
N VAL A 139 -7.03 -9.55 14.14
CA VAL A 139 -6.68 -9.81 12.73
C VAL A 139 -6.72 -11.32 12.50
N VAL A 140 -7.76 -11.79 11.80
CA VAL A 140 -7.94 -13.22 11.49
C VAL A 140 -7.34 -13.53 10.13
N GLU A 141 -6.46 -14.53 10.09
CA GLU A 141 -6.02 -15.16 8.85
C GLU A 141 -6.99 -16.29 8.49
N VAL A 142 -7.47 -16.28 7.24
CA VAL A 142 -8.33 -17.33 6.71
C VAL A 142 -7.51 -18.13 5.71
N GLN A 143 -7.30 -19.41 6.02
CA GLN A 143 -6.62 -20.35 5.14
C GLN A 143 -7.63 -21.30 4.51
N SER A 144 -7.38 -21.63 3.25
CA SER A 144 -8.19 -22.61 2.52
C SER A 144 -7.57 -24.01 2.65
N SER A 145 -8.34 -25.05 2.30
CA SER A 145 -7.84 -26.43 2.29
C SER A 145 -6.61 -26.58 1.38
N GLU A 146 -5.63 -27.39 1.83
CA GLU A 146 -4.42 -27.73 1.09
C GLU A 146 -4.70 -28.55 -0.19
N GLU A 147 -5.93 -29.02 -0.39
CA GLU A 147 -6.32 -29.81 -1.56
C GLU A 147 -6.75 -28.95 -2.76
N ILE A 148 -7.10 -27.67 -2.53
CA ILE A 148 -7.55 -26.77 -3.61
C ILE A 148 -6.52 -26.64 -4.75
N PRO A 149 -5.19 -26.54 -4.49
CA PRO A 149 -4.14 -26.60 -5.51
C PRO A 149 -4.22 -27.79 -6.47
N ASN A 150 -4.79 -28.93 -6.04
CA ASN A 150 -4.86 -30.15 -6.86
C ASN A 150 -6.02 -30.13 -7.86
N ILE A 151 -6.97 -29.21 -7.69
CA ILE A 151 -8.07 -29.02 -8.63
C ILE A 151 -7.52 -28.24 -9.84
N PRO A 152 -7.79 -28.65 -11.09
CA PRO A 152 -7.38 -27.89 -12.28
C PRO A 152 -7.91 -26.45 -12.27
N VAL A 153 -7.12 -25.50 -12.77
CA VAL A 153 -7.43 -24.06 -12.78
C VAL A 153 -8.80 -23.78 -13.39
N GLU A 154 -9.16 -24.49 -14.46
CA GLU A 154 -10.42 -24.32 -15.19
C GLU A 154 -11.66 -24.71 -14.37
N ARG A 155 -11.49 -25.36 -13.22
CA ARG A 155 -12.58 -25.90 -12.38
C ARG A 155 -12.73 -25.23 -11.02
N ARG A 156 -11.80 -24.37 -10.60
CA ARG A 156 -11.74 -23.88 -9.20
C ARG A 156 -12.03 -22.40 -9.00
N ASP A 157 -12.42 -21.68 -10.05
CA ASP A 157 -12.79 -20.24 -10.05
C ASP A 157 -11.78 -19.30 -9.34
N CYS A 158 -10.56 -19.78 -9.08
CA CYS A 158 -9.46 -19.06 -8.47
C CYS A 158 -8.14 -19.54 -9.05
N VAL A 159 -7.09 -18.75 -8.86
CA VAL A 159 -5.75 -19.02 -9.38
C VAL A 159 -4.73 -18.88 -8.25
N PHE A 160 -3.63 -19.60 -8.38
CA PHE A 160 -2.54 -19.64 -7.42
C PHE A 160 -1.28 -18.98 -8.01
N GLN A 161 -0.23 -18.91 -7.20
CA GLN A 161 1.06 -18.37 -7.63
C GLN A 161 1.58 -19.10 -8.87
N GLY A 162 2.04 -18.33 -9.86
CA GLY A 162 2.64 -18.85 -11.09
C GLY A 162 1.66 -19.33 -12.16
N GLU A 163 0.35 -19.38 -11.87
CA GLU A 163 -0.66 -19.83 -12.84
C GLU A 163 -1.12 -18.73 -13.80
N LEU A 164 -0.85 -17.47 -13.44
CA LEU A 164 -1.05 -16.32 -14.30
C LEU A 164 0.30 -15.62 -14.54
N PRO A 165 0.61 -15.25 -15.79
CA PRO A 165 1.75 -14.40 -16.08
C PRO A 165 1.45 -12.97 -15.60
N LEU A 166 2.20 -12.52 -14.60
CA LEU A 166 2.14 -11.15 -14.07
C LEU A 166 3.38 -10.38 -14.51
N LEU A 167 3.21 -9.12 -14.92
CA LEU A 167 4.26 -8.29 -15.52
C LEU A 167 4.97 -7.38 -14.50
N TYR A 168 4.31 -7.02 -13.40
CA TYR A 168 4.75 -5.94 -12.52
C TYR A 168 5.19 -6.45 -11.14
N HIS A 169 4.31 -7.15 -10.43
CA HIS A 169 4.58 -7.55 -9.03
C HIS A 169 5.10 -8.99 -8.89
N GLY A 170 4.96 -9.84 -9.94
CA GLY A 170 5.41 -11.24 -9.92
C GLY A 170 4.70 -12.17 -8.91
N LEU A 171 3.86 -11.61 -8.04
CA LEU A 171 3.14 -12.28 -6.96
C LEU A 171 1.64 -12.13 -7.19
N TYR A 172 0.92 -13.25 -7.28
CA TYR A 172 -0.51 -13.24 -7.47
C TYR A 172 -1.24 -12.86 -6.18
N HIS A 173 -2.04 -11.81 -6.27
CA HIS A 173 -3.10 -11.50 -5.32
C HIS A 173 -4.24 -10.86 -6.12
N PRO A 174 -5.52 -11.03 -5.74
CA PRO A 174 -6.64 -10.45 -6.50
C PRO A 174 -6.49 -8.95 -6.77
N THR A 175 -5.98 -8.18 -5.80
CA THR A 175 -5.74 -6.74 -5.99
C THR A 175 -4.56 -6.41 -6.90
N VAL A 176 -3.54 -7.27 -6.97
CA VAL A 176 -2.44 -7.17 -7.94
C VAL A 176 -2.97 -7.42 -9.34
N CYS A 177 -3.77 -8.48 -9.52
CA CYS A 177 -4.38 -8.81 -10.81
C CYS A 177 -5.25 -7.67 -11.36
N VAL A 178 -6.08 -7.05 -10.50
CA VAL A 178 -6.88 -5.88 -10.89
C VAL A 178 -6.00 -4.70 -11.30
N GLU A 179 -4.92 -4.41 -10.55
CA GLU A 179 -3.98 -3.35 -10.91
C GLU A 179 -3.29 -3.61 -12.26
N GLU A 180 -2.84 -4.85 -12.51
CA GLU A 180 -2.22 -5.25 -13.78
C GLU A 180 -3.18 -5.08 -14.95
N MET A 181 -4.44 -5.53 -14.79
CA MET A 181 -5.47 -5.41 -15.83
C MET A 181 -5.81 -3.97 -16.15
N GLU A 182 -5.98 -3.12 -15.13
CA GLU A 182 -6.26 -1.71 -15.34
C GLU A 182 -5.10 -1.02 -16.05
N ARG A 183 -3.87 -1.29 -15.64
CA ARG A 183 -2.68 -0.73 -16.28
C ARG A 183 -2.52 -1.17 -17.72
N ALA A 184 -2.79 -2.45 -18.01
CA ALA A 184 -2.81 -2.95 -19.38
C ALA A 184 -3.86 -2.21 -20.23
N LYS A 185 -5.04 -1.95 -19.66
CA LYS A 185 -6.11 -1.23 -20.36
C LYS A 185 -5.80 0.25 -20.57
N GLU A 186 -5.16 0.91 -19.60
CA GLU A 186 -4.69 2.29 -19.75
C GLU A 186 -3.66 2.40 -20.88
N MET A 187 -2.70 1.48 -20.94
CA MET A 187 -1.73 1.45 -22.02
C MET A 187 -2.39 1.20 -23.38
N GLU A 188 -3.34 0.26 -23.46
CA GLU A 188 -4.07 -0.06 -24.69
C GLU A 188 -4.88 1.13 -25.22
N ILE A 189 -5.60 1.84 -24.35
CA ILE A 189 -6.49 2.95 -24.74
C ILE A 189 -5.72 4.26 -24.93
N CYS A 190 -4.82 4.58 -23.99
CA CYS A 190 -4.22 5.91 -23.86
C CYS A 190 -2.76 5.96 -24.29
N GLY A 191 -2.08 4.82 -24.48
CA GLY A 191 -0.63 4.76 -24.78
C GLY A 191 0.27 5.16 -23.61
N CYS A 192 -0.30 5.29 -22.40
CA CYS A 192 0.37 5.74 -21.20
C CYS A 192 -0.29 5.13 -19.95
N THR A 193 0.41 5.16 -18.82
CA THR A 193 -0.10 4.66 -17.53
C THR A 193 -0.02 5.73 -16.45
N VAL A 194 -0.82 5.60 -15.38
CA VAL A 194 -0.75 6.58 -14.28
C VAL A 194 0.65 6.63 -13.64
N TYR A 195 1.13 7.85 -13.40
CA TYR A 195 2.45 8.15 -12.82
C TYR A 195 2.74 7.49 -11.46
N ASN A 196 1.72 7.00 -10.77
CA ASN A 196 1.84 6.43 -9.43
C ASN A 196 1.97 4.90 -9.41
N TYR A 197 1.88 4.22 -10.55
CA TYR A 197 2.16 2.79 -10.60
C TYR A 197 3.64 2.50 -10.33
N PRO A 198 3.95 1.32 -9.76
CA PRO A 198 5.33 0.86 -9.68
C PRO A 198 5.93 0.76 -11.11
N PRO A 199 7.24 0.97 -11.28
CA PRO A 199 7.93 0.70 -12.54
C PRO A 199 7.74 -0.77 -12.94
N ASP A 200 7.92 -1.07 -14.22
CA ASP A 200 7.86 -2.46 -14.68
C ASP A 200 8.97 -3.34 -14.07
N GLY A 201 8.88 -4.66 -14.28
CA GLY A 201 9.90 -5.61 -13.80
C GLY A 201 11.33 -5.32 -14.32
N ASN A 202 11.50 -4.38 -15.26
CA ASN A 202 12.78 -3.90 -15.78
C ASN A 202 13.19 -2.52 -15.22
N GLY A 203 12.45 -1.97 -14.26
CA GLY A 203 12.73 -0.68 -13.64
C GLY A 203 12.41 0.53 -14.53
N LEU A 204 11.72 0.35 -15.66
CA LEU A 204 11.37 1.43 -16.57
C LEU A 204 10.05 2.08 -16.15
N LEU A 205 10.04 3.41 -16.12
CA LEU A 205 8.81 4.19 -16.07
C LEU A 205 8.15 4.09 -17.44
N VAL A 206 7.07 3.31 -17.49
CA VAL A 206 6.21 3.19 -18.67
C VAL A 206 5.61 4.57 -18.97
N ASN A 207 5.64 5.02 -20.24
CA ASN A 207 5.13 6.31 -20.72
C ASN A 207 4.04 6.89 -19.81
N VAL A 208 4.38 7.95 -19.08
CA VAL A 208 3.55 8.50 -18.01
C VAL A 208 2.77 9.70 -18.56
N ALA A 209 1.46 9.74 -18.32
CA ALA A 209 0.61 10.90 -18.60
C ALA A 209 0.46 11.84 -17.40
#